data_AF-A0A1G2R202-F1
#
_entry.id   AF-A0A1G2R202-F1
#
_cell.length_a   1.000
_cell.length_b   1.000
_cell.length_c   1.000
_cell.angle_alpha   90.00
_cell.angle_beta   90.00
_cell.angle_gamma   90.00
#
_symmetry.space_group_name_H-M   'P 1'
#
loop_
_entity.id
_entity.type
_entity.pdbx_description
1 polymer ?
#
loop_
_entity_poly.entity_id
_entity_poly.type
_entity_poly.pdbx_seq_one_letter_code
_entity_poly.pdbx_strand_id
1 'polypeptide(L)'
;MTKEEQYDPLKKLSRKEDPLEVIAELLKGKGIDRFALITMDWEGNTLPGGTPTESGEILTDKGKVFRFWLDWDPTKVSPDGTQGWYTLGEERMFFSEIDPLRDRYPTDKSYLRARKELGLPLTQEQERILREENT
;
A
#
# COMPACT_ATOMS: atom_id res chain seq x y z
N MET A 1 -11.65 -33.17 6.50
CA MET A 1 -10.66 -32.24 7.08
C MET A 1 -9.40 -32.37 6.24
N THR A 2 -9.26 -31.53 5.22
CA THR A 2 -8.09 -31.51 4.35
C THR A 2 -6.97 -30.74 5.04
N LYS A 3 -5.91 -31.46 5.42
CA LYS A 3 -4.62 -30.86 5.79
C LYS A 3 -3.82 -30.72 4.50
N GLU A 4 -3.69 -29.50 3.98
CA GLU A 4 -2.64 -29.16 3.02
C GLU A 4 -1.85 -27.97 3.57
N GLU A 5 -0.84 -28.28 4.37
CA GLU A 5 0.37 -27.47 4.57
C GLU A 5 1.49 -28.29 3.92
N GLN A 6 2.53 -27.79 3.25
CA GLN A 6 3.09 -26.48 2.90
C GLN A 6 4.24 -26.79 1.93
N TYR A 7 4.70 -25.85 1.10
CA TYR A 7 6.00 -25.98 0.41
C TYR A 7 7.07 -25.12 1.09
N ASP A 8 8.22 -25.72 1.42
CA ASP A 8 9.42 -25.09 1.99
C ASP A 8 10.67 -25.79 1.45
N PRO A 9 11.57 -25.07 0.78
CA PRO A 9 12.94 -25.56 0.67
C PRO A 9 13.93 -24.50 1.18
N LEU A 10 14.07 -24.46 2.50
CA LEU A 10 15.23 -24.00 3.28
C LEU A 10 15.03 -22.72 4.10
N LYS A 11 13.80 -22.49 4.56
CA LYS A 11 13.46 -21.93 5.88
C LYS A 11 14.27 -20.73 6.38
N LYS A 12 13.68 -19.53 6.28
CA LYS A 12 13.58 -18.53 7.37
C LYS A 12 12.74 -17.33 6.92
N LEU A 13 11.49 -17.26 7.32
CA LEU A 13 10.87 -15.99 7.74
C LEU A 13 9.94 -16.30 8.91
N SER A 14 10.52 -16.32 10.11
CA SER A 14 9.76 -16.21 11.37
C SER A 14 9.30 -14.76 11.62
N ARG A 15 9.44 -13.89 10.62
CA ARG A 15 8.99 -12.51 10.67
C ARG A 15 7.61 -12.49 10.05
N LYS A 16 6.58 -12.33 10.87
CA LYS A 16 5.40 -11.61 10.40
C LYS A 16 5.90 -10.21 10.05
N GLU A 17 6.03 -9.92 8.78
CA GLU A 17 6.35 -8.57 8.35
C GLU A 17 5.06 -7.76 8.37
N ASP A 18 5.12 -6.57 8.92
CA ASP A 18 3.99 -5.64 8.84
C ASP A 18 3.81 -5.28 7.37
N PRO A 19 2.62 -5.50 6.75
CA PRO A 19 2.41 -5.17 5.35
C PRO A 19 2.75 -3.70 5.05
N LEU A 20 2.54 -2.79 6.00
CA LEU A 20 2.86 -1.38 5.81
C LEU A 20 4.36 -1.13 5.75
N GLU A 21 5.16 -1.85 6.54
CA GLU A 21 6.63 -1.77 6.48
C GLU A 21 7.15 -2.28 5.13
N VAL A 22 6.61 -3.39 4.64
CA VAL A 22 6.93 -3.96 3.32
C VAL A 22 6.56 -2.99 2.21
N ILE A 23 5.35 -2.43 2.24
CA ILE A 23 4.89 -1.43 1.27
C ILE A 23 5.80 -0.20 1.31
N ALA A 24 6.15 0.30 2.49
CA ALA A 24 7.04 1.45 2.63
C ALA A 24 8.43 1.19 2.01
N GLU A 25 9.01 0.01 2.19
CA GLU A 25 10.28 -0.37 1.58
C GLU A 25 10.18 -0.43 0.04
N LEU A 26 9.10 -1.02 -0.48
CA LEU A 26 8.85 -1.10 -1.92
C LEU A 26 8.66 0.29 -2.54
N LEU A 27 7.94 1.19 -1.85
CA LEU A 27 7.74 2.58 -2.28
C LEU A 27 9.03 3.38 -2.25
N LYS A 28 9.88 3.18 -1.24
CA LYS A 28 11.21 3.77 -1.17
C LYS A 28 12.07 3.36 -2.37
N GLY A 29 12.02 2.09 -2.77
CA GLY A 29 12.67 1.60 -3.99
C GLY A 29 12.19 2.28 -5.28
N LYS A 30 11.03 2.94 -5.24
CA LYS A 30 10.44 3.74 -6.33
C LYS A 30 10.67 5.25 -6.19
N GLY A 31 11.44 5.68 -5.19
CA GLY A 31 11.67 7.12 -4.91
C GLY A 31 10.46 7.81 -4.28
N ILE A 32 9.59 7.06 -3.60
CA ILE A 32 8.47 7.57 -2.80
C ILE A 32 8.83 7.37 -1.32
N ASP A 33 9.48 8.39 -0.73
CA ASP A 33 9.95 8.33 0.65
C ASP A 33 8.90 8.78 1.67
N ARG A 34 7.91 9.56 1.24
CA ARG A 34 6.84 10.08 2.09
C ARG A 34 5.48 9.86 1.43
N PHE A 35 4.63 9.16 2.14
CA PHE A 35 3.26 8.87 1.73
C PHE A 35 2.34 8.79 2.95
N ALA A 36 1.04 8.89 2.71
CA ALA A 36 0.00 8.60 3.66
C ALA A 36 -0.99 7.61 3.03
N LEU A 37 -1.49 6.67 3.83
CA LEU A 37 -2.52 5.72 3.39
C LEU A 37 -3.86 6.46 3.21
N ILE A 38 -4.54 6.19 2.09
CA ILE A 38 -5.93 6.61 1.88
C ILE A 38 -6.86 5.45 2.26
N THR A 39 -6.57 4.27 1.72
CA THR A 39 -7.28 3.02 2.05
C THR A 39 -6.30 1.86 1.99
N MET A 40 -6.57 0.82 2.76
CA MET A 40 -5.85 -0.44 2.74
C MET A 40 -6.80 -1.53 3.21
N ASP A 41 -6.97 -2.56 2.39
CA ASP A 41 -7.94 -3.62 2.58
C ASP A 41 -7.29 -5.00 2.40
N TRP A 42 -7.62 -5.92 3.31
CA TRP A 42 -7.13 -7.28 3.27
C TRP A 42 -7.84 -8.08 2.16
N GLU A 43 -7.05 -8.69 1.28
CA GLU A 43 -7.53 -9.42 0.09
C GLU A 43 -7.75 -10.92 0.34
N GLY A 44 -7.77 -11.36 1.60
CA GLY A 44 -8.14 -12.73 1.99
C GLY A 44 -7.03 -13.77 1.84
N ASN A 45 -5.84 -13.38 1.38
CA ASN A 45 -4.68 -14.27 1.24
C ASN A 45 -3.55 -13.88 2.18
N THR A 46 -2.62 -14.82 2.39
CA THR A 46 -1.39 -14.61 3.14
C THR A 46 -0.20 -14.98 2.26
N LEU A 47 0.72 -14.03 2.09
CA LEU A 47 1.95 -14.15 1.31
C LEU A 47 3.01 -14.92 2.09
N PRO A 48 4.09 -15.38 1.43
CA PRO A 48 5.28 -15.89 2.12
C PRO A 48 5.73 -14.94 3.24
N GLY A 49 6.23 -15.51 4.35
CA GLY A 49 6.54 -14.74 5.57
C GLY A 49 5.33 -14.47 6.49
N GLY A 50 4.10 -14.77 6.05
CA GLY A 50 2.92 -14.57 6.90
C GLY A 50 2.32 -13.16 6.80
N THR A 51 2.80 -12.35 5.86
CA THR A 51 2.29 -11.02 5.52
C THR A 51 0.95 -11.14 4.79
N PRO A 52 -0.11 -10.43 5.18
CA PRO A 52 -1.37 -10.47 4.44
C PRO A 52 -1.21 -9.83 3.05
N THR A 53 -1.93 -10.36 2.06
CA THR A 53 -2.13 -9.67 0.79
C THR A 53 -3.05 -8.49 1.04
N GLU A 54 -2.59 -7.28 0.74
CA GLU A 54 -3.34 -6.04 0.94
C GLU A 54 -3.42 -5.29 -0.38
N SER A 55 -4.55 -4.65 -0.67
CA SER A 55 -4.62 -3.66 -1.73
C SER A 55 -5.05 -2.31 -1.18
N GLY A 56 -4.75 -1.24 -1.90
CA GLY A 56 -5.09 0.07 -1.39
C GLY A 56 -4.64 1.22 -2.25
N GLU A 57 -4.75 2.40 -1.67
CA GLU A 57 -4.41 3.67 -2.29
C GLU A 57 -3.56 4.50 -1.33
N ILE A 58 -2.50 5.11 -1.86
CA ILE A 58 -1.63 6.02 -1.13
C ILE A 58 -1.65 7.41 -1.75
N LEU A 59 -1.43 8.42 -0.93
CA LEU A 59 -1.10 9.77 -1.36
C LEU A 59 0.38 10.02 -1.10
N THR A 60 1.09 10.56 -2.08
CA THR A 60 2.48 11.01 -1.93
C THR A 60 2.56 12.47 -1.50
N ASP A 61 3.68 12.88 -0.92
CA ASP A 61 3.96 14.29 -0.59
C ASP A 61 4.01 15.24 -1.80
N LYS A 62 4.08 14.68 -3.01
CA LYS A 62 3.94 15.40 -4.29
C LYS A 62 2.49 15.55 -4.74
N GLY A 63 1.53 15.07 -3.96
CA GLY A 63 0.11 15.12 -4.27
C GLY A 63 -0.36 14.10 -5.31
N LYS A 64 0.48 13.12 -5.67
CA LYS A 64 0.12 12.01 -6.57
C LYS A 64 -0.53 10.89 -5.78
N VAL A 65 -1.57 10.28 -6.35
CA VAL A 65 -2.22 9.10 -5.79
C VAL A 65 -1.77 7.87 -6.55
N PHE A 66 -1.43 6.80 -5.84
CA PHE A 66 -1.14 5.50 -6.44
C PHE A 66 -2.04 4.45 -5.84
N ARG A 67 -2.61 3.61 -6.71
CA ARG A 67 -3.14 2.32 -6.29
C ARG A 67 -2.00 1.31 -6.22
N PHE A 68 -2.11 0.37 -5.29
CA PHE A 68 -1.18 -0.75 -5.17
C PHE A 68 -1.93 -2.06 -4.88
N TRP A 69 -1.23 -3.16 -5.13
CA TRP A 69 -1.60 -4.49 -4.67
C TRP A 69 -0.35 -5.19 -4.15
N LEU A 70 -0.27 -5.42 -2.85
CA LEU A 70 0.85 -6.13 -2.24
C LEU A 70 0.76 -7.61 -2.63
N ASP A 71 1.72 -8.06 -3.44
CA ASP A 71 1.80 -9.45 -3.93
C ASP A 71 3.21 -10.01 -3.71
N TRP A 72 3.37 -11.30 -4.02
CA TRP A 72 4.65 -11.99 -4.03
C TRP A 72 5.09 -12.31 -5.45
N ASP A 73 6.33 -11.95 -5.78
CA ASP A 73 6.96 -12.29 -7.04
C ASP A 73 8.13 -13.27 -6.79
N PRO A 74 8.01 -14.54 -7.20
CA PRO A 74 9.07 -15.53 -7.02
C PRO A 74 10.31 -15.27 -7.90
N THR A 75 10.20 -14.40 -8.90
CA THR A 75 11.29 -14.07 -9.83
C THR A 75 12.12 -12.87 -9.39
N LYS A 76 11.59 -12.05 -8.48
CA LYS A 76 12.26 -10.87 -7.94
C LYS A 76 13.32 -11.25 -6.92
N VAL A 77 14.45 -10.54 -6.95
CA VAL A 77 15.51 -10.70 -5.96
C VAL A 77 15.22 -9.77 -4.78
N SER A 78 15.24 -10.32 -3.58
CA SER A 78 15.04 -9.58 -2.33
C SER A 78 16.27 -8.72 -1.97
N PRO A 79 16.16 -7.80 -1.00
CA PRO A 79 17.29 -6.96 -0.57
C PRO A 79 18.51 -7.74 -0.05
N ASP A 80 18.30 -8.96 0.45
CA ASP A 80 19.39 -9.82 0.95
C ASP A 80 20.01 -10.73 -0.14
N GLY A 81 19.55 -10.59 -1.39
CA GLY A 81 20.03 -11.34 -2.54
C GLY A 81 19.35 -12.70 -2.74
N THR A 82 18.36 -13.05 -1.93
CA THR A 82 17.58 -14.28 -2.11
C THR A 82 16.51 -14.15 -3.19
N GLN A 83 16.10 -15.29 -3.75
CA GLN A 83 15.09 -15.36 -4.79
C GLN A 83 13.68 -15.33 -4.17
N GLY A 84 12.81 -14.49 -4.72
CA GLY A 84 11.46 -14.24 -4.25
C GLY A 84 11.38 -12.99 -3.37
N TRP A 85 10.55 -12.03 -3.77
CA TRP A 85 10.31 -10.82 -2.98
C TRP A 85 8.93 -10.21 -3.22
N TYR A 86 8.53 -9.34 -2.31
CA TYR A 86 7.28 -8.60 -2.43
C TYR A 86 7.29 -7.61 -3.60
N THR A 87 6.09 -7.32 -4.07
CA THR A 87 5.82 -6.42 -5.19
C THR A 87 4.54 -5.63 -4.93
N LEU A 88 4.36 -4.49 -5.58
CA LEU A 88 3.13 -3.68 -5.51
C LEU A 88 2.18 -3.99 -6.69
N GLY A 89 2.46 -5.09 -7.42
CA GLY A 89 1.64 -5.59 -8.51
C GLY A 89 1.95 -4.93 -9.86
N GLU A 90 3.17 -4.42 -10.05
CA GLU A 90 3.64 -3.74 -11.25
C GLU A 90 3.42 -4.58 -12.53
N GLU A 91 3.79 -5.86 -12.50
CA GLU A 91 3.66 -6.76 -13.65
C GLU A 91 2.20 -7.04 -14.04
N ARG A 92 1.28 -6.86 -13.09
CA ARG A 92 -0.16 -7.04 -13.26
C ARG A 92 -0.90 -5.71 -13.41
N MET A 93 -0.16 -4.60 -13.60
CA MET A 93 -0.67 -3.24 -13.70
C MET A 93 -1.50 -2.77 -12.49
N PHE A 94 -1.31 -3.40 -11.33
CA PHE A 94 -2.00 -2.99 -10.10
C PHE A 94 -1.33 -1.79 -9.43
N PHE A 95 -0.03 -1.59 -9.63
CA PHE A 95 0.64 -0.35 -9.24
C PHE A 95 0.50 0.71 -10.32
N SER A 96 -0.37 1.70 -10.11
CA SER A 96 -0.66 2.74 -11.10
C SER A 96 -1.00 4.08 -10.47
N GLU A 97 -0.59 5.17 -11.14
CA GLU A 97 -0.96 6.53 -10.74
C GLU A 97 -2.41 6.80 -11.14
N ILE A 98 -3.18 7.35 -10.21
CA ILE A 98 -4.58 7.76 -10.40
C ILE A 98 -4.64 9.30 -10.42
N ASP A 99 -5.47 9.87 -11.30
CA ASP A 99 -5.72 11.31 -11.34
C ASP A 99 -6.67 11.71 -10.19
N PRO A 100 -6.18 12.38 -9.12
CA PRO A 100 -7.00 12.67 -7.97
C PRO A 100 -8.12 13.69 -8.26
N LEU A 101 -8.09 14.37 -9.40
CA LEU A 101 -9.10 15.38 -9.77
C LEU A 101 -10.29 14.79 -10.51
N ARG A 102 -10.17 13.57 -11.05
CA ARG A 102 -11.24 12.90 -11.83
C ARG A 102 -12.07 11.94 -11.01
N ASP A 103 -11.62 11.61 -9.81
CA ASP A 103 -12.23 10.61 -8.93
C ASP A 103 -12.90 11.22 -7.70
N ARG A 104 -13.33 10.36 -6.76
CA ARG A 104 -14.03 10.72 -5.51
C ARG A 104 -13.25 11.62 -4.56
N TYR A 105 -11.94 11.81 -4.79
CA TYR A 105 -11.01 12.41 -3.84
C TYR A 105 -11.29 13.84 -3.39
N PRO A 106 -11.85 14.76 -4.21
CA PRO A 106 -12.14 16.11 -3.75
C PRO A 106 -13.04 16.16 -2.49
N THR A 107 -13.86 15.13 -2.29
CA THR A 107 -14.78 14.97 -1.16
C THR A 107 -14.50 13.74 -0.29
N ASP A 108 -13.55 12.88 -0.68
CA ASP A 108 -13.20 11.67 0.06
C ASP A 108 -12.44 12.03 1.34
N LYS A 109 -13.05 11.74 2.49
CA LYS A 109 -12.53 12.14 3.80
C LYS A 109 -11.19 11.48 4.13
N SER A 110 -10.97 10.24 3.74
CA SER A 110 -9.70 9.55 3.99
C SER A 110 -8.57 10.20 3.20
N TYR A 111 -8.83 10.60 1.95
CA TYR A 111 -7.87 11.37 1.16
C TYR A 111 -7.61 12.76 1.73
N LEU A 112 -8.65 13.46 2.21
CA LEU A 112 -8.46 14.77 2.85
C LEU A 112 -7.64 14.67 4.15
N ARG A 113 -7.80 13.59 4.93
CA ARG A 113 -6.95 13.30 6.09
C ARG A 113 -5.51 13.01 5.68
N ALA A 114 -5.30 12.18 4.65
CA ALA A 114 -3.99 11.88 4.11
C ALA A 114 -3.26 13.16 3.61
N ARG A 115 -3.99 14.08 2.96
CA ARG A 115 -3.45 15.40 2.57
C ARG A 115 -2.98 16.18 3.79
N LYS A 116 -3.80 16.23 4.85
CA LYS A 116 -3.48 16.96 6.08
C LYS A 116 -2.25 16.36 6.78
N GLU A 117 -2.15 15.04 6.84
CA GLU A 117 -0.99 14.32 7.39
C GLU A 117 0.32 14.69 6.66
N LEU A 118 0.25 14.84 5.33
CA LEU A 118 1.39 15.21 4.51
C LEU A 118 1.67 16.72 4.45
N GLY A 119 0.84 17.54 5.11
CA GLY A 119 0.95 19.00 5.04
C GLY A 119 0.58 19.58 3.67
N LEU A 120 -0.20 18.84 2.87
CA LEU A 120 -0.71 19.31 1.59
C LEU A 120 -1.90 20.25 1.80
N PRO A 121 -1.99 21.35 1.01
CA PRO A 121 -3.04 22.34 1.22
C PRO A 121 -4.43 21.75 0.95
N LEU A 122 -5.39 22.17 1.77
CA LEU A 122 -6.82 21.90 1.61
C LEU A 122 -7.54 23.21 1.26
N THR A 123 -8.63 23.11 0.49
CA THR A 123 -9.54 24.24 0.28
C THR A 123 -10.39 24.50 1.52
N GLN A 124 -11.01 25.68 1.61
CA GLN A 124 -11.96 25.97 2.71
C GLN A 124 -13.12 24.97 2.78
N GLU A 125 -13.56 24.49 1.61
CA GLU A 125 -14.61 23.48 1.50
C GLU A 125 -14.14 22.11 2.02
N GLN A 126 -12.92 21.70 1.69
CA GLN A 126 -12.33 20.46 2.21
C GLN A 126 -12.12 20.51 3.72
N GLU A 127 -11.69 21.65 4.25
CA GLU A 127 -11.63 21.91 5.70
C GLU A 127 -13.01 21.88 6.36
N ARG A 128 -14.07 22.29 5.66
CA ARG A 128 -15.46 22.17 6.14
C ARG A 128 -15.88 20.70 6.20
N ILE A 129 -15.66 19.93 5.13
CA ILE A 129 -16.00 18.50 5.04
C ILE A 129 -15.35 17.70 6.18
N LEU A 130 -14.09 17.96 6.51
CA LEU A 130 -13.39 17.28 7.61
C LEU A 130 -13.93 17.65 9.01
N ARG A 131 -14.48 18.85 9.18
CA ARG A 131 -15.01 19.31 10.48
C ARG A 131 -16.36 18.70 10.79
N GLU A 132 -17.25 18.61 9.80
CA GLU A 132 -18.64 18.16 9.99
C GLU A 132 -18.79 16.69 10.39
N GLU A 133 -17.73 15.89 10.25
CA GLU A 133 -17.70 14.49 10.69
C GLU A 133 -17.49 14.31 12.20
N ASN A 134 -16.90 15.29 12.87
CA ASN A 134 -16.62 15.22 14.31
C ASN A 134 -17.78 15.73 15.18
N THR A 135 -18.96 15.93 14.57
CA THR A 135 -20.21 16.39 15.19
C THR A 135 -21.28 15.32 15.05
#